data_AF-A0A822YIH3-F1
#
_entry.id   AF-A0A822YIH3-F1
#
_cell.length_a   1.000
_cell.length_b   1.000
_cell.length_c   1.000
_cell.angle_alpha   90.00
_cell.angle_beta   90.00
_cell.angle_gamma   90.00
#
_symmetry.space_group_name_H-M   'P 1'
#
loop_
_entity.id
_entity.type
_entity.pdbx_description
1 polymer ?
#
loop_
_entity_poly.entity_id
_entity_poly.type
_entity_poly.pdbx_seq_one_letter_code
_entity_poly.pdbx_strand_id
1 'polypeptide(L)'
;MKLQECQLKLVLMFFNSYIIEGRVCYLTMCDRAYPKKLAFQYLEDLKNEFERVNGNQIETAARPYAFIKFDTFIQKTKKLYLDTCTQRNLAKLNDELYEETQS
;
A
#
# COMPACT_ATOMS: atom_id res chain seq x y z
N MET A 1 17.71 -7.55 22.50
CA MET A 1 16.26 -7.74 22.29
C MET A 1 15.47 -6.44 22.37
N LYS A 2 15.56 -5.63 23.45
CA LYS A 2 14.85 -4.33 23.56
C LYS A 2 15.14 -3.31 22.44
N LEU A 3 16.36 -3.30 21.89
CA LEU A 3 16.72 -2.39 20.78
C LEU A 3 15.93 -2.69 19.49
N GLN A 4 15.64 -3.97 19.23
CA GLN A 4 14.92 -4.42 18.04
C GLN A 4 13.42 -4.11 18.16
N GLU A 5 12.87 -4.23 19.37
CA GLU A 5 11.51 -3.76 19.67
C GLU A 5 11.39 -2.24 19.52
N CYS A 6 12.38 -1.46 19.99
CA CYS A 6 12.41 0.00 19.80
C CYS A 6 12.48 0.41 18.32
N GLN A 7 13.34 -0.24 17.53
CA GLN A 7 13.44 0.00 16.09
C GLN A 7 12.13 -0.35 15.37
N LEU A 8 11.50 -1.49 15.70
CA LEU A 8 10.22 -1.87 15.14
C LEU A 8 9.11 -0.88 15.54
N LYS A 9 9.11 -0.39 16.78
CA LYS A 9 8.17 0.65 17.27
C LYS A 9 8.35 1.97 16.54
N LEU A 10 9.59 2.39 16.28
CA LEU A 10 9.89 3.61 15.55
C LEU A 10 9.43 3.50 14.09
N VAL A 11 9.70 2.36 13.45
CA VAL A 11 9.24 2.05 12.09
C VAL A 11 7.71 2.08 12.03
N LEU A 12 7.01 1.37 12.91
CA LEU A 12 5.54 1.38 12.97
C LEU A 12 4.95 2.78 13.20
N MET A 13 5.70 3.72 13.78
CA MET A 13 5.27 5.10 13.98
C MET A 13 5.21 5.90 12.66
N PHE A 14 5.95 5.50 11.63
CA PHE A 14 5.93 6.11 10.29
C PHE A 14 4.94 5.40 9.34
N PHE A 15 4.69 4.11 9.52
CA PHE A 15 3.81 3.32 8.67
C PHE A 15 2.36 3.31 9.18
N ASN A 16 1.47 4.02 8.47
CA ASN A 16 0.04 4.10 8.81
C ASN A 16 -0.76 2.82 8.54
N SER A 17 -0.26 1.91 7.68
CA SER A 17 -0.97 0.67 7.33
C SER A 17 0.03 -0.47 7.10
N TYR A 18 -0.29 -1.63 7.67
CA TYR A 18 0.53 -2.83 7.56
C TYR A 18 -0.33 -4.10 7.52
N ILE A 19 0.18 -5.12 6.86
CA ILE A 19 -0.37 -6.47 6.83
C ILE A 19 0.79 -7.44 7.06
N ILE A 20 0.60 -8.44 7.92
CA ILE A 20 1.57 -9.51 8.15
C ILE A 20 0.90 -10.81 7.74
N GLU A 21 1.52 -11.54 6.82
CA GLU A 21 0.98 -12.79 6.30
C GLU A 21 2.13 -13.79 6.12
N GLY A 22 2.03 -14.92 6.83
CA GLY A 22 3.09 -15.93 6.88
C GLY A 22 4.43 -15.35 7.37
N ARG A 23 5.45 -15.40 6.50
CA ARG A 23 6.82 -14.89 6.76
C ARG A 23 7.11 -13.54 6.10
N VAL A 24 6.10 -12.86 5.54
CA VAL A 24 6.26 -11.59 4.83
C VAL A 24 5.44 -10.49 5.51
N CYS A 25 6.05 -9.33 5.67
CA CYS A 25 5.39 -8.14 6.20
C CYS A 25 5.28 -7.08 5.09
N TYR A 26 4.05 -6.65 4.83
CA TYR A 26 3.71 -5.64 3.86
C TYR A 26 3.42 -4.33 4.61
N LEU A 27 4.19 -3.29 4.31
CA LEU A 27 4.14 -2.01 5.00
C LEU A 27 3.93 -0.90 3.97
N THR A 28 3.03 0.05 4.25
CA THR A 28 2.88 1.26 3.42
C THR A 28 2.76 2.53 4.27
N MET A 29 3.37 3.61 3.79
CA MET A 29 3.23 4.95 4.34
C MET A 29 2.30 5.75 3.45
N CYS A 30 1.24 6.29 4.04
CA CYS A 30 0.30 7.17 3.37
C CYS A 30 0.07 8.40 4.25
N ASP A 31 -0.32 9.50 3.62
CA ASP A 31 -0.74 10.71 4.32
C ASP A 31 -1.97 10.44 5.21
N ARG A 32 -2.17 11.24 6.27
CA ARG A 32 -3.30 11.11 7.18
C ARG A 32 -4.64 11.34 6.48
N ALA A 33 -4.65 12.13 5.40
CA ALA A 33 -5.83 12.37 4.57
C ALA A 33 -6.20 11.18 3.67
N TYR A 34 -5.31 10.19 3.50
CA TYR A 34 -5.56 9.06 2.63
C TYR A 34 -6.52 8.05 3.29
N PRO A 35 -7.59 7.61 2.59
CA PRO A 35 -8.54 6.68 3.16
C PRO A 35 -7.89 5.32 3.42
N LYS A 36 -7.90 4.89 4.70
CA LYS A 36 -7.31 3.60 5.14
C LYS A 36 -7.79 2.41 4.30
N LYS A 37 -9.05 2.41 3.87
CA LYS A 37 -9.62 1.34 3.03
C LYS A 37 -8.86 1.14 1.72
N LEU A 38 -8.40 2.22 1.08
CA LEU A 38 -7.58 2.11 -0.13
C LEU A 38 -6.15 1.67 0.17
N ALA A 39 -5.60 2.09 1.31
CA ALA A 39 -4.26 1.65 1.71
C ALA A 39 -4.23 0.13 1.99
N PHE A 40 -5.26 -0.40 2.65
CA PHE A 40 -5.41 -1.86 2.84
C PHE A 40 -5.63 -2.58 1.52
N GLN A 41 -6.50 -2.08 0.63
CA GLN A 41 -6.69 -2.66 -0.70
C GLN A 41 -5.38 -2.72 -1.51
N TYR A 42 -4.59 -1.65 -1.46
CA TYR A 42 -3.27 -1.60 -2.10
C TYR A 42 -2.32 -2.67 -1.53
N LEU A 43 -2.30 -2.84 -0.21
CA LEU A 43 -1.49 -3.88 0.43
C LEU A 43 -1.98 -5.29 0.07
N GLU A 44 -3.29 -5.52 -0.04
CA GLU A 44 -3.85 -6.81 -0.46
C GLU A 44 -3.50 -7.13 -1.92
N ASP A 45 -3.61 -6.17 -2.83
CA ASP A 45 -3.21 -6.35 -4.24
C ASP A 45 -1.72 -6.68 -4.35
N LEU A 46 -0.88 -5.97 -3.59
CA LEU A 46 0.55 -6.27 -3.50
C LEU A 46 0.81 -7.67 -2.94
N LYS A 47 0.10 -8.05 -1.88
CA LYS A 47 0.23 -9.36 -1.24
C LYS A 47 -0.10 -10.48 -2.22
N ASN A 48 -1.26 -10.39 -2.86
CA ASN A 48 -1.76 -11.41 -3.78
C ASN A 48 -0.83 -11.59 -4.99
N GLU A 49 -0.36 -10.49 -5.59
CA GLU A 49 0.58 -10.60 -6.71
C GLU A 49 1.95 -11.10 -6.26
N PHE A 50 2.44 -10.67 -5.09
CA PHE A 50 3.71 -11.13 -4.55
C PHE A 50 3.67 -12.63 -4.24
N GLU A 51 2.60 -13.12 -3.63
CA GLU A 51 2.38 -14.53 -3.35
C GLU A 51 2.28 -15.35 -4.64
N ARG A 52 1.57 -14.83 -5.65
CA ARG A 52 1.44 -15.48 -6.95
C ARG A 52 2.77 -15.62 -7.69
N VAL A 53 3.59 -14.57 -7.70
CA VAL A 53 4.85 -14.54 -8.46
C VAL A 53 6.00 -15.17 -7.69
N ASN A 54 6.07 -14.91 -6.38
CA ASN A 54 7.24 -15.22 -5.56
C ASN A 54 6.94 -16.16 -4.38
N GLY A 55 5.69 -16.58 -4.15
CA GLY A 55 5.29 -17.40 -2.98
C GLY A 55 6.21 -18.60 -2.72
N ASN A 56 6.52 -19.36 -3.77
CA ASN A 56 7.39 -20.55 -3.68
C ASN A 56 8.88 -20.22 -3.48
N GLN A 57 9.31 -18.99 -3.78
CA GLN A 57 10.71 -18.56 -3.72
C GLN A 57 11.03 -17.83 -2.40
N ILE A 58 10.04 -17.51 -1.57
CA ILE A 58 10.23 -16.79 -0.29
C ILE A 58 11.16 -17.58 0.64
N GLU A 59 11.03 -18.91 0.72
CA GLU A 59 11.88 -19.74 1.60
C GLU A 59 13.32 -19.90 1.08
N THR A 60 13.54 -19.75 -0.23
CA THR A 60 14.87 -19.84 -0.85
C THR A 60 15.58 -18.49 -0.95
N ALA A 61 14.93 -17.41 -0.50
CA ALA A 61 15.50 -16.07 -0.47
C ALA A 61 16.60 -15.93 0.58
N ALA A 62 17.82 -16.33 0.23
CA ALA A 62 18.99 -16.21 1.08
C ALA A 62 19.66 -14.82 1.03
N ARG A 63 19.21 -13.92 0.14
CA ARG A 63 19.84 -12.61 -0.08
C ARG A 63 18.91 -11.44 0.25
N PRO A 64 19.42 -10.38 0.91
CA PRO A 64 18.69 -9.13 1.03
C PRO A 64 18.37 -8.58 -0.37
N TYR A 65 17.13 -8.14 -0.58
CA TYR A 65 16.60 -7.66 -1.88
C TYR A 65 16.56 -8.68 -3.02
N ALA A 66 16.46 -9.98 -2.73
CA ALA A 66 16.30 -11.03 -3.75
C ALA A 66 15.14 -10.77 -4.74
N PHE A 67 14.12 -10.01 -4.30
CA PHE A 67 12.90 -9.72 -5.07
C PHE A 67 12.83 -8.30 -5.62
N ILE A 68 13.97 -7.62 -5.87
CA ILE A 68 13.99 -6.25 -6.42
C ILE A 68 13.25 -6.11 -7.76
N LYS A 69 13.09 -7.19 -8.54
CA LYS A 69 12.29 -7.18 -9.78
C LYS A 69 10.83 -6.78 -9.54
N PHE A 70 10.32 -6.97 -8.33
CA PHE A 70 8.96 -6.58 -7.95
C PHE A 70 8.81 -5.07 -7.73
N ASP A 71 9.91 -4.30 -7.67
CA ASP A 71 9.88 -2.84 -7.53
C ASP A 71 9.05 -2.17 -8.65
N THR A 72 9.18 -2.64 -9.88
CA THR A 72 8.39 -2.13 -11.02
C THR A 72 6.89 -2.28 -10.80
N PHE A 73 6.46 -3.39 -10.19
CA PHE A 73 5.04 -3.62 -9.87
C PHE A 73 4.59 -2.67 -8.76
N ILE A 74 5.39 -2.55 -7.69
CA ILE A 74 5.12 -1.61 -6.58
C ILE A 74 4.95 -0.19 -7.12
N GLN A 75 5.86 0.27 -8.00
CA GLN A 75 5.80 1.61 -8.59
C GLN A 75 4.55 1.81 -9.46
N LYS A 76 4.21 0.84 -10.32
CA LYS A 76 3.01 0.91 -11.16
C LYS A 76 1.73 0.97 -10.33
N THR A 77 1.58 0.06 -9.37
CA THR A 77 0.41 0.00 -8.50
C THR A 77 0.33 1.24 -7.62
N LYS A 78 1.45 1.74 -7.08
CA LYS A 78 1.49 3.00 -6.35
C LYS A 78 0.99 4.17 -7.20
N LYS A 79 1.42 4.26 -8.46
CA LYS A 79 0.98 5.33 -9.37
C LYS A 79 -0.52 5.25 -9.65
N LEU A 80 -1.06 4.05 -9.87
CA LEU A 80 -2.51 3.85 -10.04
C LEU A 80 -3.31 4.30 -8.82
N TYR A 81 -2.87 3.93 -7.60
CA TYR A 81 -3.57 4.29 -6.37
C TYR A 81 -3.42 5.77 -5.98
N LEU A 82 -2.34 6.42 -6.41
CA LEU A 82 -2.19 7.88 -6.33
C LEU A 82 -3.15 8.57 -7.31
N ASP A 83 -3.23 8.10 -8.55
CA ASP A 83 -4.11 8.67 -9.59
C ASP A 83 -5.59 8.45 -9.31
N THR A 84 -5.95 7.30 -8.72
CA THR A 84 -7.32 6.97 -8.29
C THR A 84 -7.83 7.94 -7.20
N CYS A 85 -6.93 8.51 -6.40
CA CYS A 85 -7.27 9.57 -5.46
C CYS A 85 -7.63 10.86 -6.22
N THR A 86 -6.85 11.22 -7.24
CA THR A 86 -7.12 12.35 -8.14
C THR A 86 -8.45 12.17 -8.87
N GLN A 87 -8.75 10.96 -9.36
CA GLN A 87 -10.01 10.65 -10.03
C GLN A 87 -11.22 10.64 -9.09
N ARG A 88 -11.08 10.17 -7.84
CA ARG A 88 -12.15 10.30 -6.84
C ARG A 88 -12.36 11.75 -6.37
N ASN A 89 -11.30 12.55 -6.29
CA ASN A 89 -11.42 13.98 -6.02
C ASN A 89 -12.10 14.70 -7.20
N LEU A 90 -11.81 14.30 -8.45
CA LEU A 90 -12.50 14.81 -9.64
C LEU A 90 -13.98 14.38 -9.68
N ALA A 91 -14.28 13.13 -9.30
CA ALA A 91 -15.66 12.65 -9.23
C ALA A 91 -16.47 13.36 -8.14
N LYS A 92 -15.87 13.68 -6.98
CA LYS A 92 -16.53 14.47 -5.93
C LYS A 92 -16.74 15.93 -6.33
N LEU A 93 -15.78 16.55 -7.02
CA LEU A 93 -15.95 17.90 -7.58
C LEU A 93 -17.03 17.95 -8.67
N ASN A 94 -17.31 16.84 -9.35
CA ASN A 94 -18.35 16.77 -10.38
C ASN A 94 -19.75 16.53 -9.81
N ASP A 95 -19.86 15.93 -8.61
CA ASP A 95 -21.14 15.72 -7.90
C ASP A 95 -21.64 17.02 -7.23
N GLU A 96 -20.74 17.93 -6.83
CA GLU A 96 -21.12 19.26 -6.27
C GLU A 96 -21.60 20.29 -7.33
N LEU A 97 -21.69 19.91 -8.61
CA LEU A 97 -22.14 20.79 -9.70
C LEU A 97 -23.59 20.52 -10.17
N TYR A 98 -24.34 19.61 -9.52
CA TYR A 98 -25.71 19.25 -9.93
C TYR A 98 -26.84 19.68 -8.97
N GLU A 99 -26.56 20.43 -7.89
CA GLU A 99 -27.59 20.90 -6.94
C GLU A 99 -27.99 22.39 -7.04
N GLU A 100 -27.70 23.10 -8.15
CA GLU A 100 -28.14 24.51 -8.30
C GLU A 100 -28.87 24.81 -9.62
N THR A 101 -29.84 23.98 -10.04
CA THR A 101 -30.80 24.39 -11.10
C THR A 101 -32.24 24.00 -10.84
N GLN A 102 -32.74 24.11 -9.59
CA GLN A 102 -34.17 24.30 -9.35
C GLN A 102 -34.40 25.24 -8.16
N SER A 103 -34.65 26.52 -8.45
CA SER A 103 -35.42 27.46 -7.63
C SER A 103 -36.40 28.19 -8.53
#